data_AF-A0A916SMV6-F1
#
_entry.id   AF-A0A916SMV6-F1
#
_cell.length_a   1.000
_cell.length_b   1.000
_cell.length_c   1.000
_cell.angle_alpha   90.00
_cell.angle_beta   90.00
_cell.angle_gamma   90.00
#
_symmetry.space_group_name_H-M   'P 1'
#
loop_
_entity.id
_entity.type
_entity.pdbx_description
1 polymer ?
#
loop_
_entity_poly.entity_id
_entity_poly.type
_entity_poly.pdbx_seq_one_letter_code
_entity_poly.pdbx_strand_id
1 'polypeptide(L)'
;MKKLLTALLVAGCTFSAASQAQTADPKLEWAVKVVALQQADLDGIVGQLVGTAAQDIVAGWAPRFDSAVPKARQAKATEEFNTELAKFSADANKIITSKVGQVNSEALVPAYMERFSLDELKQLAAFFESPVIKKYKAATPELVDVFLKKLVASTQPDVLARVKQFDVAASKIVGSAPAAPAAKPQPQKK
;
A
#
# COMPACT_ATOMS: atom_id res chain seq x y z
N MET A 1 -5.08 -72.07 52.49
CA MET A 1 -4.35 -72.14 53.77
C MET A 1 -2.92 -71.70 53.52
N LYS A 2 -2.43 -70.73 54.31
CA LYS A 2 -1.02 -70.26 54.43
C LYS A 2 -0.41 -69.63 53.15
N LYS A 3 0.36 -68.54 53.15
CA LYS A 3 0.74 -67.44 54.06
C LYS A 3 1.87 -66.72 53.28
N LEU A 4 1.85 -65.39 53.23
CA LEU A 4 3.02 -64.48 53.32
C LEU A 4 4.19 -64.63 52.30
N LEU A 5 4.54 -63.57 51.56
CA LEU A 5 5.47 -62.52 52.02
C LEU A 5 5.60 -61.39 50.99
N THR A 6 5.55 -60.16 51.49
CA THR A 6 5.82 -58.89 50.82
C THR A 6 7.31 -58.73 50.50
N ALA A 7 7.65 -58.24 49.31
CA ALA A 7 8.93 -57.60 49.04
C ALA A 7 8.70 -56.34 48.18
N LEU A 8 8.78 -55.19 48.84
CA LEU A 8 8.76 -53.86 48.25
C LEU A 8 10.14 -53.60 47.63
N LEU A 9 10.22 -53.47 46.30
CA LEU A 9 11.42 -53.01 45.61
C LEU A 9 11.09 -51.70 44.91
N VAL A 10 11.48 -50.61 45.56
CA VAL A 10 11.47 -49.26 45.00
C VAL A 10 12.59 -49.21 43.95
N ALA A 11 12.24 -49.52 42.70
CA ALA A 11 13.07 -49.18 41.55
C ALA A 11 12.69 -47.78 41.10
N GLY A 12 13.43 -46.79 41.60
CA GLY A 12 13.39 -45.43 41.10
C GLY A 12 13.89 -45.39 39.66
N CYS A 13 12.96 -45.44 38.69
CA CYS A 13 13.23 -44.92 37.36
C CYS A 13 13.25 -43.40 37.48
N THR A 14 14.44 -42.85 37.69
CA THR A 14 14.72 -41.45 37.44
C THR A 14 14.38 -41.18 35.97
N PHE A 15 13.25 -40.52 35.73
CA PHE A 15 13.08 -39.77 34.50
C PHE A 15 14.16 -38.70 34.51
N SER A 16 15.24 -38.93 33.76
CA SER A 16 16.04 -37.83 33.24
C SER A 16 15.10 -36.99 32.39
N ALA A 17 14.50 -35.97 33.00
CA ALA A 17 14.11 -34.78 32.26
C ALA A 17 15.41 -34.23 31.69
N ALA A 18 15.79 -34.73 30.50
CA ALA A 18 16.59 -33.95 29.61
C ALA A 18 15.82 -32.65 29.44
N SER A 19 16.25 -31.59 30.13
CA SER A 19 16.03 -30.25 29.66
C SER A 19 16.57 -30.23 28.24
N GLN A 20 15.70 -30.54 27.27
CA GLN A 20 15.87 -30.02 25.94
C GLN A 20 15.86 -28.51 26.15
N ALA A 21 17.05 -27.92 26.25
CA ALA A 21 17.23 -26.55 25.85
C ALA A 21 16.63 -26.48 24.45
N GLN A 22 15.40 -25.96 24.38
CA GLN A 22 14.68 -25.79 23.14
C GLN A 22 15.53 -24.82 22.33
N THR A 23 16.41 -25.36 21.49
CA THR A 23 17.21 -24.56 20.57
C THR A 23 16.20 -23.77 19.76
N ALA A 24 16.21 -22.45 19.92
CA ALA A 24 15.35 -21.57 19.15
C ALA A 24 15.47 -21.96 17.67
N ASP A 25 14.33 -22.07 16.98
CA ASP A 25 14.31 -22.43 15.57
C ASP A 25 15.27 -21.50 14.81
N PRO A 26 16.29 -22.02 14.11
CA PRO A 26 17.27 -21.19 13.41
C PRO A 26 16.65 -20.29 12.34
N LYS A 27 15.41 -20.56 11.89
CA LYS A 27 14.67 -19.68 10.99
C LYS A 27 14.23 -18.37 11.65
N LEU A 28 14.04 -18.34 12.96
CA LEU A 28 13.45 -17.21 13.67
C LEU A 28 14.25 -15.92 13.45
N GLU A 29 15.57 -15.98 13.61
CA GLU A 29 16.47 -14.83 13.40
C GLU A 29 16.35 -14.28 11.97
N TRP A 30 16.36 -15.17 10.98
CA TRP A 30 16.29 -14.78 9.57
C TRP A 30 14.92 -14.27 9.17
N ALA A 31 13.84 -14.85 9.69
CA ALA A 31 12.48 -14.35 9.48
C ALA A 31 12.30 -12.94 10.07
N VAL A 32 12.75 -12.72 11.32
CA VAL A 32 12.74 -11.38 11.95
C VAL A 32 13.54 -10.38 11.10
N LYS A 33 14.72 -10.77 10.63
CA LYS A 33 15.55 -9.92 9.78
C LYS A 33 14.87 -9.58 8.45
N VAL A 34 14.28 -10.56 7.77
CA VAL A 34 13.56 -10.34 6.51
C VAL A 34 12.39 -9.37 6.72
N VAL A 35 11.60 -9.55 7.78
CA VAL A 35 10.49 -8.64 8.11
C VAL A 35 11.00 -7.22 8.39
N ALA A 36 12.07 -7.08 9.17
CA ALA A 36 12.67 -5.77 9.47
C ALA A 36 13.18 -5.06 8.20
N LEU A 37 13.73 -5.80 7.24
CA LEU A 37 14.19 -5.26 5.95
C LEU A 37 13.05 -4.75 5.06
N GLN A 38 11.81 -5.13 5.36
CA GLN A 38 10.60 -4.70 4.64
C GLN A 38 9.88 -3.54 5.33
N GLN A 39 10.44 -2.97 6.40
CA GLN A 39 9.75 -1.97 7.21
C GLN A 39 9.26 -0.77 6.39
N ALA A 40 10.04 -0.28 5.43
CA ALA A 40 9.63 0.84 4.58
C ALA A 40 8.39 0.52 3.72
N ASP A 41 8.27 -0.71 3.21
CA ASP A 41 7.11 -1.14 2.43
C ASP A 41 5.87 -1.28 3.36
N LEU A 42 6.06 -1.79 4.59
CA LEU A 42 5.00 -1.86 5.60
C LEU A 42 4.53 -0.47 6.06
N ASP A 43 5.45 0.47 6.26
CA ASP A 43 5.13 1.85 6.62
C ASP A 43 4.34 2.54 5.49
N GLY A 44 4.65 2.21 4.23
CA GLY A 44 3.85 2.63 3.07
C GLY A 44 2.40 2.14 3.12
N ILE A 45 2.18 0.88 3.52
CA ILE A 45 0.84 0.30 3.72
C ILE A 45 0.09 1.00 4.86
N VAL A 46 0.79 1.31 5.96
CA VAL A 46 0.20 2.09 7.07
C VAL A 46 -0.26 3.46 6.57
N GLY A 47 0.58 4.17 5.81
CA GLY A 47 0.22 5.46 5.21
C GLY A 47 -1.00 5.36 4.30
N GLN A 48 -1.08 4.31 3.47
CA GLN A 48 -2.26 4.06 2.63
C GLN A 48 -3.52 3.83 3.47
N LEU A 49 -3.45 3.03 4.54
CA LEU A 49 -4.60 2.75 5.41
C LEU A 49 -5.13 4.02 6.08
N VAL A 50 -4.23 4.87 6.58
CA VAL A 50 -4.58 6.18 7.15
C VAL A 50 -5.21 7.07 6.07
N GLY A 51 -4.63 7.11 4.87
CA GLY A 51 -5.14 7.88 3.75
C GLY A 51 -6.56 7.48 3.35
N THR A 52 -6.84 6.17 3.23
CA THR A 52 -8.19 5.66 2.95
C THR A 52 -9.17 6.06 4.06
N ALA A 53 -8.80 5.89 5.33
CA ALA A 53 -9.66 6.28 6.44
C ALA A 53 -9.98 7.79 6.46
N ALA A 54 -8.99 8.64 6.11
CA ALA A 54 -9.20 10.07 5.98
C ALA A 54 -10.14 10.43 4.81
N GLN A 55 -10.02 9.74 3.68
CA GLN A 55 -10.92 9.91 2.53
C GLN A 55 -12.38 9.55 2.87
N ASP A 56 -12.59 8.47 3.63
CA ASP A 56 -13.92 8.06 4.08
C ASP A 56 -14.57 9.13 4.97
N ILE A 57 -13.79 9.77 5.85
CA ILE A 57 -14.27 10.90 6.66
C ILE A 57 -14.70 12.07 5.76
N VAL A 58 -13.86 12.46 4.80
CA VAL A 58 -14.17 13.55 3.86
C VAL A 58 -15.45 13.25 3.09
N ALA A 59 -15.56 12.05 2.52
CA ALA A 59 -16.73 11.64 1.73
C ALA A 59 -18.01 11.62 2.59
N GLY A 60 -17.93 11.15 3.84
CA GLY A 60 -19.06 11.11 4.77
C GLY A 60 -19.54 12.50 5.21
N TRP A 61 -18.65 13.49 5.25
CA TRP A 61 -18.97 14.86 5.68
C TRP A 61 -19.34 15.81 4.54
N ALA A 62 -18.95 15.52 3.29
CA ALA A 62 -19.18 16.41 2.15
C ALA A 62 -20.65 16.89 2.02
N PRO A 63 -21.68 16.02 2.10
CA PRO A 63 -23.07 16.49 1.99
C PRO A 63 -23.52 17.41 3.14
N ARG A 64 -22.96 17.20 4.34
CA ARG A 64 -23.25 18.02 5.53
C ARG A 64 -22.54 19.37 5.42
N PHE A 65 -21.33 19.39 4.88
CA PHE A 65 -20.58 20.61 4.66
C PHE A 65 -21.31 21.53 3.68
N ASP A 66 -21.82 20.97 2.58
CA ASP A 66 -22.55 21.73 1.55
C ASP A 66 -23.90 22.29 2.04
N SER A 67 -24.59 21.56 2.93
CA SER A 67 -25.91 21.95 3.43
C SER A 67 -25.87 22.84 4.68
N ALA A 68 -24.87 22.69 5.55
CA ALA A 68 -24.83 23.36 6.84
C ALA A 68 -23.93 24.61 6.90
N VAL A 69 -23.01 24.79 5.94
CA VAL A 69 -22.01 25.89 5.98
C VAL A 69 -22.41 27.02 5.01
N PRO A 70 -22.78 28.22 5.51
CA PRO A 70 -23.03 29.37 4.65
C PRO A 70 -21.78 29.76 3.85
N LYS A 71 -21.94 30.24 2.61
CA LYS A 71 -20.83 30.65 1.74
C LYS A 71 -19.82 31.59 2.42
N ALA A 72 -20.30 32.55 3.20
CA ALA A 72 -19.45 33.51 3.93
C ALA A 72 -18.53 32.85 4.98
N ARG A 73 -18.80 31.61 5.41
CA ARG A 73 -18.01 30.85 6.38
C ARG A 73 -17.25 29.66 5.77
N GLN A 74 -17.43 29.37 4.48
CA GLN A 74 -16.85 28.17 3.86
C GLN A 74 -15.35 28.07 4.03
N ALA A 75 -14.59 29.15 3.74
CA ALA A 75 -13.13 29.13 3.86
C ALA A 75 -12.65 28.75 5.27
N LYS A 76 -13.21 29.40 6.30
CA LYS A 76 -12.88 29.12 7.70
C LYS A 76 -13.29 27.71 8.12
N ALA A 77 -14.50 27.27 7.74
CA ALA A 77 -14.97 25.93 8.06
C ALA A 77 -14.12 24.84 7.37
N THR A 78 -13.64 25.08 6.15
CA THR A 78 -12.73 24.16 5.44
C THR A 78 -11.38 24.09 6.14
N GLU A 79 -10.83 25.22 6.58
CA GLU A 79 -9.58 25.27 7.34
C GLU A 79 -9.68 24.52 8.67
N GLU A 80 -10.75 24.75 9.44
CA GLU A 80 -11.02 24.06 10.71
C GLU A 80 -11.21 22.55 10.48
N PHE A 81 -11.98 22.17 9.44
CA PHE A 81 -12.17 20.77 9.08
C PHE A 81 -10.85 20.08 8.68
N ASN A 82 -10.03 20.74 7.85
CA ASN A 82 -8.73 20.22 7.45
C ASN A 82 -7.76 20.09 8.65
N THR A 83 -7.85 21.00 9.62
CA THR A 83 -7.08 20.93 10.86
C THR A 83 -7.45 19.69 11.66
N GLU A 84 -8.75 19.41 11.83
CA GLU A 84 -9.21 18.20 12.53
C GLU A 84 -8.88 16.93 11.73
N LEU A 85 -8.96 16.96 10.40
CA LEU A 85 -8.58 15.84 9.55
C LEU A 85 -7.08 15.52 9.65
N ALA A 86 -6.23 16.55 9.77
CA ALA A 86 -4.79 16.37 10.00
C ALA A 86 -4.50 15.75 11.37
N LYS A 87 -5.21 16.18 12.43
CA LYS A 87 -5.12 15.57 13.77
C LYS A 87 -5.54 14.11 13.73
N PHE A 88 -6.69 13.81 13.13
CA PHE A 88 -7.16 12.44 12.91
C PHE A 88 -6.09 11.59 12.22
N SER A 89 -5.51 12.09 11.13
CA SER A 89 -4.51 11.35 10.35
C SER A 89 -3.25 11.06 11.18
N ALA A 90 -2.78 12.05 11.97
CA ALA A 90 -1.64 11.88 12.86
C ALA A 90 -1.92 10.85 13.97
N ASP A 91 -3.08 10.92 14.59
CA ASP A 91 -3.50 9.99 15.65
C ASP A 91 -3.68 8.58 15.10
N ALA A 92 -4.36 8.43 13.96
CA ALA A 92 -4.52 7.15 13.28
C ALA A 92 -3.16 6.54 12.91
N ASN A 93 -2.25 7.33 12.35
CA ASN A 93 -0.90 6.87 12.03
C ASN A 93 -0.16 6.37 13.28
N LYS A 94 -0.23 7.13 14.39
CA LYS A 94 0.39 6.73 15.66
C LYS A 94 -0.21 5.44 16.21
N ILE A 95 -1.54 5.31 16.19
CA ILE A 95 -2.24 4.11 16.66
C ILE A 95 -1.80 2.89 15.85
N ILE A 96 -1.86 2.98 14.52
CA ILE A 96 -1.53 1.85 13.64
C ILE A 96 -0.05 1.49 13.76
N THR A 97 0.85 2.48 13.71
CA THR A 97 2.30 2.26 13.86
C THR A 97 2.64 1.56 15.18
N SER A 98 1.95 1.93 16.28
CA SER A 98 2.16 1.29 17.59
C SER A 98 1.86 -0.22 17.61
N LYS A 99 1.08 -0.71 16.63
CA LYS A 99 0.69 -2.12 16.51
C LYS A 99 1.56 -2.90 15.53
N VAL A 100 2.32 -2.24 14.65
CA VAL A 100 3.11 -2.91 13.61
C VAL A 100 4.09 -3.93 14.20
N GLY A 101 4.82 -3.57 15.26
CA GLY A 101 5.76 -4.50 15.89
C GLY A 101 5.08 -5.76 16.45
N GLN A 102 3.93 -5.60 17.10
CA GLN A 102 3.13 -6.71 17.62
C GLN A 102 2.65 -7.61 16.48
N VAL A 103 2.03 -7.05 15.44
CA VAL A 103 1.53 -7.78 14.26
C VAL A 103 2.68 -8.50 13.54
N ASN A 104 3.84 -7.87 13.44
CA ASN A 104 5.03 -8.49 12.87
C ASN A 104 5.43 -9.74 13.66
N SER A 105 5.48 -9.65 15.00
CA SER A 105 5.87 -10.78 15.86
C SER A 105 4.83 -11.90 15.94
N GLU A 106 3.53 -11.56 15.96
CA GLU A 106 2.44 -12.52 16.17
C GLU A 106 1.96 -13.19 14.89
N ALA A 107 2.07 -12.51 13.74
CA ALA A 107 1.52 -12.99 12.47
C ALA A 107 2.58 -13.10 11.37
N LEU A 108 3.35 -12.04 11.12
CA LEU A 108 4.18 -12.00 9.92
C LEU A 108 5.43 -12.88 10.04
N VAL A 109 6.14 -12.83 11.17
CA VAL A 109 7.32 -13.67 11.42
C VAL A 109 6.97 -15.17 11.39
N PRO A 110 5.93 -15.66 12.09
CA PRO A 110 5.48 -17.05 11.95
C PRO A 110 5.13 -17.42 10.51
N ALA A 111 4.46 -16.53 9.78
CA ALA A 111 4.10 -16.77 8.40
C ALA A 111 5.32 -16.97 7.49
N TYR A 112 6.41 -16.22 7.73
CA TYR A 112 7.69 -16.42 7.03
C TYR A 112 8.36 -17.75 7.41
N MET A 113 8.39 -18.11 8.69
CA MET A 113 9.00 -19.36 9.16
C MET A 113 8.28 -20.61 8.61
N GLU A 114 6.96 -20.52 8.44
CA GLU A 114 6.12 -21.56 7.85
C GLU A 114 6.34 -21.72 6.34
N ARG A 115 6.45 -20.60 5.61
CA ARG A 115 6.48 -20.59 4.13
C ARG A 115 7.85 -20.78 3.52
N PHE A 116 8.91 -20.46 4.25
CA PHE A 116 10.27 -20.47 3.72
C PHE A 116 11.18 -21.40 4.52
N SER A 117 12.10 -22.05 3.83
CA SER A 117 13.24 -22.75 4.43
C SER A 117 14.25 -21.77 5.03
N LEU A 118 15.16 -22.28 5.86
CA LEU A 118 16.24 -21.48 6.43
C LEU A 118 17.11 -20.83 5.34
N ASP A 119 17.41 -21.58 4.28
CA ASP A 119 18.27 -21.09 3.20
C ASP A 119 17.57 -20.04 2.34
N GLU A 120 16.27 -20.18 2.09
CA GLU A 120 15.47 -19.15 1.39
C GLU A 120 15.36 -17.87 2.21
N LEU A 121 15.16 -17.95 3.54
CA LEU A 121 15.14 -16.76 4.40
C LEU A 121 16.48 -16.01 4.38
N LYS A 122 17.60 -16.74 4.36
CA LYS A 122 18.94 -16.15 4.20
C LYS A 122 19.12 -15.47 2.85
N GLN A 123 18.67 -16.14 1.77
CA GLN A 123 18.73 -15.58 0.43
C GLN A 123 17.86 -14.32 0.30
N LEU A 124 16.67 -14.31 0.87
CA LEU A 124 15.80 -13.13 0.91
C LEU A 124 16.44 -11.99 1.68
N ALA A 125 17.02 -12.25 2.86
CA ALA A 125 17.73 -11.23 3.63
C ALA A 125 18.89 -10.63 2.82
N ALA A 126 19.73 -11.47 2.20
CA ALA A 126 20.83 -11.01 1.36
C ALA A 126 20.35 -10.20 0.15
N PHE A 127 19.23 -10.61 -0.47
CA PHE A 127 18.61 -9.89 -1.57
C PHE A 127 18.14 -8.50 -1.15
N PHE A 128 17.42 -8.36 -0.03
CA PHE A 128 16.95 -7.07 0.46
C PHE A 128 18.08 -6.17 0.96
N GLU A 129 19.16 -6.74 1.50
CA GLU A 129 20.34 -5.99 1.91
C GLU A 129 21.19 -5.50 0.73
N SER A 130 21.05 -6.16 -0.44
CA SER A 130 21.84 -5.89 -1.64
C SER A 130 21.83 -4.39 -2.00
N PRO A 131 23.01 -3.74 -2.07
CA PRO A 131 23.13 -2.36 -2.52
C PRO A 131 22.59 -2.18 -3.94
N VAL A 132 22.69 -3.21 -4.79
CA VAL A 132 22.15 -3.19 -6.15
C VAL A 132 20.62 -3.12 -6.13
N ILE A 133 19.97 -3.89 -5.25
CA ILE A 133 18.51 -3.84 -5.10
C ILE A 133 18.05 -2.50 -4.52
N LYS A 134 18.78 -1.95 -3.54
CA LYS A 134 18.51 -0.60 -3.02
C LYS A 134 18.63 0.47 -4.11
N LYS A 135 19.70 0.42 -4.91
CA LYS A 135 19.90 1.32 -6.07
C LYS A 135 18.78 1.16 -7.10
N TYR A 136 18.42 -0.08 -7.42
CA TYR A 136 17.34 -0.37 -8.36
C TYR A 136 16.02 0.24 -7.88
N LYS A 137 15.59 -0.03 -6.63
CA LYS A 137 14.37 0.56 -6.04
C LYS A 137 14.37 2.08 -6.07
N ALA A 138 15.50 2.72 -5.72
CA ALA A 138 15.62 4.18 -5.73
C ALA A 138 15.59 4.77 -7.16
N ALA A 139 16.10 4.06 -8.15
CA ALA A 139 16.12 4.49 -9.55
C ALA A 139 14.79 4.22 -10.28
N THR A 140 13.95 3.30 -9.80
CA THR A 140 12.70 2.90 -10.48
C THR A 140 11.80 4.09 -10.88
N PRO A 141 11.53 5.11 -10.03
CA PRO A 141 10.69 6.23 -10.43
C PRO A 141 11.25 7.00 -11.64
N GLU A 142 12.57 7.21 -11.68
CA GLU A 142 13.24 7.86 -12.81
C GLU A 142 13.18 7.00 -14.07
N LEU A 143 13.40 5.69 -13.95
CA LEU A 143 13.29 4.76 -15.07
C LEU A 143 11.86 4.73 -15.66
N VAL A 144 10.84 4.79 -14.79
CA VAL A 144 9.44 4.89 -15.19
C VAL A 144 9.17 6.23 -15.89
N ASP A 145 9.68 7.34 -15.37
CA ASP A 145 9.55 8.66 -16.00
C ASP A 145 10.17 8.70 -17.41
N VAL A 146 11.36 8.11 -17.58
CA VAL A 146 12.01 7.96 -18.90
C VAL A 146 11.11 7.19 -19.86
N PHE A 147 10.55 6.05 -19.42
CA PHE A 147 9.62 5.27 -20.22
C PHE A 147 8.35 6.06 -20.59
N LEU A 148 7.73 6.73 -19.62
CA LEU A 148 6.49 7.49 -19.81
C LEU A 148 6.68 8.67 -20.78
N LYS A 149 7.76 9.45 -20.62
CA LYS A 149 8.08 10.56 -21.53
C LYS A 149 8.19 10.08 -22.97
N LYS A 150 8.90 8.96 -23.20
CA LYS A 150 9.04 8.40 -24.55
C LYS A 150 7.73 7.84 -25.09
N LEU A 151 6.95 7.15 -24.26
CA LEU A 151 5.67 6.57 -24.64
C LEU A 151 4.66 7.66 -25.04
N VAL A 152 4.52 8.72 -24.23
CA VAL A 152 3.63 9.85 -24.53
C VAL A 152 4.05 10.53 -25.82
N ALA A 153 5.33 10.88 -25.96
CA ALA A 153 5.84 11.53 -27.17
C ALA A 153 5.59 10.70 -28.44
N SER A 154 5.68 9.37 -28.33
CA SER A 154 5.52 8.47 -29.48
C SER A 154 4.06 8.18 -29.83
N THR A 155 3.12 8.32 -28.88
CA THR A 155 1.70 7.98 -29.07
C THR A 155 0.78 9.19 -29.20
N GLN A 156 1.22 10.37 -28.76
CA GLN A 156 0.40 11.59 -28.78
C GLN A 156 -0.20 11.92 -30.15
N PRO A 157 0.53 11.85 -31.28
CA PRO A 157 -0.06 12.17 -32.59
C PRO A 157 -1.23 11.27 -32.96
N ASP A 158 -1.12 9.97 -32.70
CA ASP A 158 -2.14 8.98 -33.05
C ASP A 158 -3.38 9.11 -32.15
N VAL A 159 -3.18 9.34 -30.86
CA VAL A 159 -4.28 9.61 -29.91
C VAL A 159 -5.02 10.88 -30.32
N LEU A 160 -4.32 11.97 -30.64
CA LEU A 160 -4.93 13.21 -31.12
C LEU A 160 -5.70 13.00 -32.44
N ALA A 161 -5.21 12.14 -33.33
CA ALA A 161 -5.94 11.78 -34.54
C ALA A 161 -7.26 11.05 -34.23
N ARG A 162 -7.28 10.15 -33.24
CA ARG A 162 -8.50 9.48 -32.80
C ARG A 162 -9.50 10.43 -32.12
N VAL A 163 -9.01 11.39 -31.33
CA VAL A 163 -9.86 12.46 -30.76
C VAL A 163 -10.56 13.24 -31.87
N LYS A 164 -9.83 13.69 -32.90
CA LYS A 164 -10.44 14.40 -34.04
C LYS A 164 -11.48 13.55 -34.78
N GLN A 165 -11.21 12.26 -34.96
CA GLN A 165 -12.17 11.35 -35.59
C GLN A 165 -13.44 11.20 -34.75
N PHE A 166 -13.30 11.11 -33.43
CA PHE A 166 -14.41 11.10 -32.50
C PHE A 166 -15.23 12.38 -32.59
N ASP A 167 -14.60 13.56 -32.59
CA ASP A 167 -15.29 14.86 -32.68
C ASP A 167 -16.14 14.96 -33.95
N VAL A 168 -15.62 14.46 -35.08
CA VAL A 168 -16.37 14.41 -36.35
C VAL A 168 -17.58 13.48 -36.25
N ALA A 169 -17.43 12.31 -35.64
CA ALA A 169 -18.53 11.37 -35.45
C ALA A 169 -19.60 11.93 -34.48
N ALA A 170 -19.16 12.49 -33.35
CA ALA A 170 -20.03 13.11 -32.36
C ALA A 170 -20.82 14.28 -32.97
N SER A 171 -20.16 15.16 -33.73
CA SER A 171 -20.80 16.30 -34.42
C SER A 171 -21.92 15.86 -35.36
N LYS A 172 -21.72 14.75 -36.09
CA LYS A 172 -22.76 14.15 -36.95
C LYS A 172 -23.95 13.63 -36.15
N ILE A 173 -23.70 13.01 -34.99
CA ILE A 173 -24.75 12.45 -34.12
C ILE A 173 -25.62 13.56 -33.54
N VAL A 174 -25.01 14.64 -33.04
CA VAL A 174 -25.74 15.74 -32.38
C VAL A 174 -26.34 16.76 -33.37
N GLY A 175 -26.20 16.53 -34.69
CA GLY A 175 -26.77 17.40 -35.73
C GLY A 175 -26.02 18.72 -35.95
N SER A 176 -24.83 18.88 -35.40
CA SER A 176 -23.99 20.08 -35.58
C SER A 176 -23.06 19.88 -36.78
N ALA A 177 -23.43 20.42 -37.95
CA ALA A 177 -22.49 20.45 -39.07
C ALA A 177 -21.29 21.37 -38.75
N PRO A 178 -20.04 21.00 -39.08
CA PRO A 178 -18.92 21.92 -38.96
C PRO A 178 -19.18 23.17 -39.81
N ALA A 179 -19.03 24.36 -39.22
CA ALA A 179 -19.22 25.62 -39.94
C ALA A 179 -18.26 25.70 -41.14
N ALA A 180 -18.82 25.79 -42.35
CA ALA A 180 -18.04 26.08 -43.55
C ALA A 180 -17.42 27.49 -43.47
N PRO A 181 -16.22 27.73 -44.03
CA PRO A 181 -15.63 29.06 -44.03
C PRO A 181 -16.55 30.03 -44.80
N ALA A 182 -16.99 31.10 -44.13
CA ALA A 182 -17.81 32.13 -44.76
C ALA A 182 -17.06 32.79 -45.92
N ALA A 183 -17.56 32.61 -47.15
CA ALA A 183 -17.09 33.32 -48.32
C ALA A 183 -17.33 34.83 -48.15
N LYS A 184 -16.29 35.63 -48.37
CA LYS A 184 -16.35 37.09 -48.26
C LYS A 184 -17.35 37.68 -49.29
N PRO A 185 -18.19 38.67 -48.93
CA PRO A 185 -19.08 39.32 -49.87
C PRO A 185 -18.29 40.09 -50.94
N GLN A 186 -18.60 39.86 -52.22
CA GLN A 186 -18.13 40.71 -53.32
C GLN A 186 -18.85 42.06 -53.29
N PRO A 187 -18.15 43.18 -53.53
CA PRO A 187 -18.75 44.50 -53.54
C PRO A 187 -19.56 44.73 -54.82
N GLN A 188 -20.84 45.10 -54.67
CA GLN A 188 -21.70 45.55 -55.77
C GLN A 188 -21.19 46.89 -56.31
N LYS A 189 -20.99 46.97 -57.63
CA LYS A 189 -20.83 48.26 -58.34
C LYS A 189 -22.16 48.64 -58.99
N LYS A 190 -22.49 49.92 -58.83
CA LYS A 190 -23.62 50.67 -59.40
C LYS A 190 -23.77 50.48 -60.90
#